data_AF-A0AAV4K0K7-F1
#
_entry.id   AF-A0AAV4K0K7-F1
#
_cell.length_a   1.000
_cell.length_b   1.000
_cell.length_c   1.000
_cell.angle_alpha   90.00
_cell.angle_beta   90.00
_cell.angle_gamma   90.00
#
_symmetry.space_group_name_H-M   'P 1'
#
loop_
_entity.id
_entity.type
_entity.pdbx_description
1 polymer ?
#
loop_
_entity_poly.entity_id
_entity_poly.type
_entity_poly.pdbx_seq_one_letter_code
_entity_poly.pdbx_strand_id
1 'polypeptide(L)'
;MGREASEQNLSNLDDPSAAMDDDSNDVPEIMQTTDNKSLRRPEDEEEDEINDETDLELMGVDEAIIHSIEKCGKNYSSKRGILLILVFGFFFCGYKWELLEHPPYSPDLAPCDFHLFPKMKEHLRGQRFETEEGIIQATKVAITNLDKCSYVTAFKDWLQRIEKCANIGGYNAMGEQLMIAAFSLLFFPLVFVVALVIVLATFGKSFGIRRAYVGFLLKVFEACRYKVQVKSGYGGLEATDDSEDEDEEDKKKDDAGDTQIIEKDFELSATKGLEKPSWAPFKKEFELSDVLYFSKCGMEAIIDDNVTKRFSAEELQAWNLLTRTQKPHQFMSIRMTLFWCIGCFVRYMMLLPFRITIAFIGIMWMMISTAFIGYLPPGGFKRTLNRWASLMSFRILVRACSGVIRFHNRENMAKSGICVANHTSPIDVIILSCDNCYAMIGQAHGGFLGSLQRSLARATAHIWFERSESKDRTLVAKRLSSHISTENNLPILIFPEGTCINNTSVMMFKKGSFEVSSVIYPVAIKYDPQFGDAFWNSSKHSWTQHLLQIMSSWALVCDVWYLPPMIRMENESAVDFANRVKSEIARQGGLVDLEWDGGLKRAAVKESMKGVPQEQYSNILKVD
;
A
#
# COMPACT_ATOMS: atom_id res chain seq x y z
N MET A 1 -8.44 1.37 -63.17
CA MET A 1 -8.37 -0.08 -63.46
C MET A 1 -8.13 -0.78 -62.14
N GLY A 2 -8.94 -1.74 -61.65
CA GLY A 2 -10.23 -2.18 -62.16
C GLY A 2 -10.33 -3.70 -62.28
N ARG A 3 -10.87 -4.35 -61.25
CA ARG A 3 -11.67 -5.59 -61.31
C ARG A 3 -12.26 -5.91 -59.95
N GLU A 4 -13.57 -6.01 -59.90
CA GLU A 4 -14.31 -6.76 -58.89
C GLU A 4 -14.39 -8.22 -59.36
N ALA A 5 -14.51 -9.16 -58.41
CA ALA A 5 -15.28 -10.40 -58.57
C ALA A 5 -15.53 -11.02 -57.19
N SER A 6 -16.77 -11.47 -56.97
CA SER A 6 -17.22 -12.15 -55.75
C SER A 6 -17.06 -13.67 -55.84
N GLU A 7 -16.95 -14.36 -54.70
CA GLU A 7 -17.58 -15.67 -54.53
C GLU A 7 -17.92 -15.93 -53.05
N GLN A 8 -18.70 -16.98 -52.75
CA GLN A 8 -19.48 -17.10 -51.51
C GLN A 8 -19.19 -18.35 -50.66
N ASN A 9 -19.54 -18.21 -49.37
CA ASN A 9 -20.18 -19.22 -48.50
C ASN A 9 -19.38 -20.28 -47.71
N LEU A 10 -19.84 -20.45 -46.46
CA LEU A 10 -19.60 -21.52 -45.48
C LEU A 10 -18.15 -21.70 -44.94
N SER A 11 -17.89 -21.96 -43.65
CA SER A 11 -18.81 -22.22 -42.52
C SER A 11 -18.15 -22.09 -41.12
N ASN A 12 -18.93 -21.59 -40.16
CA ASN A 12 -18.97 -21.90 -38.70
C ASN A 12 -17.75 -21.69 -37.77
N LEU A 13 -18.08 -21.39 -36.50
CA LEU A 13 -17.24 -21.29 -35.28
C LEU A 13 -16.26 -20.10 -35.27
N ASP A 14 -16.19 -19.22 -34.25
CA ASP A 14 -16.65 -19.31 -32.84
C ASP A 14 -17.34 -18.02 -32.31
N ASP A 15 -17.85 -18.12 -31.07
CA ASP A 15 -18.70 -17.17 -30.32
C ASP A 15 -17.99 -15.93 -29.73
N PRO A 16 -18.58 -14.72 -29.84
CA PRO A 16 -18.29 -13.58 -28.98
C PRO A 16 -19.50 -13.08 -28.16
N SER A 17 -19.37 -13.12 -26.83
CA SER A 17 -20.34 -12.62 -25.86
C SER A 17 -20.76 -11.13 -26.04
N ALA A 18 -22.06 -10.83 -25.99
CA ALA A 18 -22.57 -9.47 -25.76
C ALA A 18 -23.95 -9.44 -25.06
N ALA A 19 -24.10 -8.43 -24.19
CA ALA A 19 -25.27 -7.83 -23.55
C ALA A 19 -26.69 -8.44 -23.71
N MET A 20 -27.41 -8.48 -22.58
CA MET A 20 -28.87 -8.25 -22.52
C MET A 20 -29.17 -7.22 -21.43
N ASP A 21 -29.99 -6.24 -21.78
CA ASP A 21 -30.66 -5.29 -20.88
C ASP A 21 -32.16 -5.27 -21.25
N ASP A 22 -32.99 -4.98 -20.24
CA ASP A 22 -34.35 -4.42 -20.28
C ASP A 22 -35.61 -5.22 -20.74
N ASP A 23 -36.73 -4.72 -20.22
CA ASP A 23 -38.16 -4.96 -20.53
C ASP A 23 -38.78 -6.38 -20.34
N SER A 24 -40.06 -6.54 -19.97
CA SER A 24 -41.12 -5.56 -19.61
C SER A 24 -42.20 -6.20 -18.69
N ASN A 25 -43.13 -5.39 -18.16
CA ASN A 25 -44.38 -5.85 -17.53
C ASN A 25 -45.46 -6.16 -18.59
N ASP A 26 -46.51 -6.93 -18.25
CA ASP A 26 -47.90 -6.56 -18.63
C ASP A 26 -49.03 -7.30 -17.86
N VAL A 27 -50.25 -6.72 -17.88
CA VAL A 27 -51.46 -6.98 -17.04
C VAL A 27 -52.70 -6.44 -17.83
N PRO A 28 -53.99 -6.90 -17.76
CA PRO A 28 -54.77 -7.55 -16.67
C PRO A 28 -55.63 -8.79 -17.16
N GLU A 29 -56.91 -9.13 -16.87
CA GLU A 29 -58.06 -8.56 -16.12
C GLU A 29 -59.20 -9.58 -15.76
N ILE A 30 -59.98 -9.29 -14.70
CA ILE A 30 -61.45 -9.50 -14.44
C ILE A 30 -62.20 -10.85 -14.74
N MET A 31 -62.60 -11.52 -13.65
CA MET A 31 -63.99 -11.87 -13.19
C MET A 31 -65.04 -12.50 -14.15
N GLN A 32 -65.57 -13.69 -13.83
CA GLN A 32 -67.04 -13.95 -13.74
C GLN A 32 -67.50 -15.25 -13.03
N THR A 33 -68.71 -15.12 -12.47
CA THR A 33 -69.68 -15.98 -11.75
C THR A 33 -69.93 -17.47 -12.07
N THR A 34 -70.39 -18.20 -11.03
CA THR A 34 -71.32 -19.39 -11.03
C THR A 34 -70.85 -20.72 -11.66
N ASP A 35 -71.40 -21.91 -11.36
CA ASP A 35 -72.65 -22.25 -10.65
C ASP A 35 -72.57 -23.56 -9.80
N ASN A 36 -73.68 -23.92 -9.14
CA ASN A 36 -73.83 -24.92 -8.08
C ASN A 36 -74.36 -26.28 -8.58
N LYS A 37 -74.05 -27.41 -7.91
CA LYS A 37 -74.81 -28.67 -8.05
C LYS A 37 -74.71 -29.62 -6.86
N SER A 38 -75.84 -29.80 -6.17
CA SER A 38 -76.01 -30.70 -5.01
C SER A 38 -76.55 -32.08 -5.38
N LEU A 39 -76.28 -33.11 -4.56
CA LEU A 39 -77.27 -34.15 -4.23
C LEU A 39 -77.09 -34.65 -2.78
N ARG A 40 -78.05 -35.44 -2.26
CA ARG A 40 -78.43 -35.45 -0.83
C ARG A 40 -77.74 -36.51 0.05
N ARG A 41 -77.80 -36.22 1.36
CA ARG A 41 -77.62 -37.07 2.55
C ARG A 41 -78.62 -38.27 2.57
N PRO A 42 -78.28 -39.38 3.26
CA PRO A 42 -79.16 -39.94 4.30
C PRO A 42 -78.45 -40.12 5.66
N GLU A 43 -79.25 -40.39 6.70
CA GLU A 43 -78.95 -40.02 8.10
C GLU A 43 -78.46 -41.17 8.98
N ASP A 44 -77.61 -40.80 9.93
CA ASP A 44 -77.44 -41.29 11.30
C ASP A 44 -77.36 -42.81 11.56
N GLU A 45 -76.13 -43.31 11.78
CA GLU A 45 -75.83 -44.37 12.74
C GLU A 45 -74.90 -43.77 13.82
N GLU A 46 -75.34 -43.77 15.08
CA GLU A 46 -74.52 -43.35 16.23
C GLU A 46 -73.72 -44.56 16.76
N GLU A 47 -72.38 -44.51 16.69
CA GLU A 47 -71.48 -45.28 17.55
C GLU A 47 -70.66 -44.29 18.40
N ASP A 48 -70.52 -44.56 19.69
CA ASP A 48 -70.06 -43.58 20.69
C ASP A 48 -68.61 -43.11 20.47
N GLU A 49 -68.40 -41.79 20.29
CA GLU A 49 -67.09 -41.17 20.52
C GLU A 49 -66.75 -41.25 22.02
N ILE A 50 -65.86 -42.18 22.38
CA ILE A 50 -65.24 -42.20 23.71
C ILE A 50 -64.47 -40.89 23.88
N ASN A 51 -64.88 -40.10 24.87
CA ASN A 51 -64.35 -38.76 25.10
C ASN A 51 -62.93 -38.82 25.72
N ASP A 52 -61.93 -38.89 24.84
CA ASP A 52 -60.46 -39.02 25.08
C ASP A 52 -59.95 -38.07 26.19
N GLU A 53 -60.61 -36.93 26.41
CA GLU A 53 -60.25 -35.91 27.40
C GLU A 53 -60.58 -36.31 28.85
N THR A 54 -61.64 -37.11 29.07
CA THR A 54 -62.10 -37.51 30.43
C THR A 54 -61.31 -38.67 31.03
N ASP A 55 -60.81 -39.61 30.22
CA ASP A 55 -59.97 -40.72 30.70
C ASP A 55 -58.51 -40.27 30.95
N LEU A 56 -58.11 -39.09 30.42
CA LEU A 56 -56.77 -38.53 30.57
C LEU A 56 -56.49 -37.97 31.97
N GLU A 57 -57.49 -37.46 32.69
CA GLU A 57 -57.30 -36.90 34.06
C GLU A 57 -56.98 -37.96 35.13
N LEU A 58 -57.15 -39.25 34.83
CA LEU A 58 -56.95 -40.36 35.76
C LEU A 58 -55.68 -41.20 35.52
N MET A 59 -54.96 -40.98 34.41
CA MET A 59 -53.75 -41.74 34.08
C MET A 59 -52.52 -41.32 34.89
N GLY A 60 -51.71 -42.31 35.30
CA GLY A 60 -50.40 -42.08 35.89
C GLY A 60 -49.38 -41.52 34.89
N VAL A 61 -48.34 -40.86 35.40
CA VAL A 61 -47.18 -40.36 34.61
C VAL A 61 -46.65 -41.41 33.62
N ASP A 62 -46.54 -42.65 34.10
CA ASP A 62 -45.99 -43.79 33.38
C ASP A 62 -46.90 -44.19 32.21
N GLU A 63 -48.22 -44.11 32.41
CA GLU A 63 -49.25 -44.42 31.41
C GLU A 63 -49.38 -43.32 30.36
N ALA A 64 -49.35 -42.04 30.77
CA ALA A 64 -49.37 -40.91 29.86
C ALA A 64 -48.17 -40.92 28.88
N ILE A 65 -46.99 -41.35 29.34
CA ILE A 65 -45.81 -41.53 28.47
C ILE A 65 -45.97 -42.76 27.57
N ILE A 66 -46.50 -43.88 28.07
CA ILE A 66 -46.78 -45.08 27.25
C ILE A 66 -47.80 -44.76 26.13
N HIS A 67 -48.92 -44.12 26.46
CA HIS A 67 -49.95 -43.68 25.51
C HIS A 67 -49.35 -42.76 24.44
N SER A 68 -48.50 -41.80 24.83
CA SER A 68 -47.81 -40.89 23.90
C SER A 68 -46.89 -41.63 22.92
N ILE A 69 -46.18 -42.66 23.39
CA ILE A 69 -45.34 -43.53 22.54
C ILE A 69 -46.21 -44.36 21.57
N GLU A 70 -47.34 -44.87 22.04
CA GLU A 70 -48.29 -45.66 21.24
C GLU A 70 -48.97 -44.84 20.13
N LYS A 71 -49.38 -43.60 20.44
CA LYS A 71 -49.96 -42.63 19.48
C LYS A 71 -48.91 -42.18 18.44
N CYS A 72 -47.63 -42.09 18.82
CA CYS A 72 -46.52 -41.86 17.87
C CYS A 72 -46.26 -43.05 16.92
N GLY A 73 -46.37 -44.30 17.41
CA GLY A 73 -46.09 -45.50 16.61
C GLY A 73 -46.97 -45.68 15.37
N LYS A 74 -48.13 -45.02 15.30
CA LYS A 74 -49.05 -45.08 14.15
C LYS A 74 -48.81 -44.00 13.08
N ASN A 75 -47.88 -43.05 13.27
CA ASN A 75 -47.67 -41.93 12.35
C ASN A 75 -46.19 -41.55 12.18
N TYR A 76 -45.42 -42.39 11.47
CA TYR A 76 -44.00 -42.16 11.26
C TYR A 76 -43.67 -41.14 10.15
N SER A 77 -43.84 -39.84 10.45
CA SER A 77 -43.18 -38.78 9.67
C SER A 77 -42.83 -37.53 10.50
N SER A 78 -41.56 -37.47 10.90
CA SER A 78 -40.80 -36.22 11.13
C SER A 78 -41.39 -35.14 12.06
N LYS A 79 -41.78 -35.48 13.31
CA LYS A 79 -42.10 -34.47 14.35
C LYS A 79 -41.52 -34.77 15.75
N ARG A 80 -40.19 -34.74 15.91
CA ARG A 80 -39.51 -34.83 17.23
C ARG A 80 -39.85 -33.70 18.21
N GLY A 81 -40.49 -32.61 17.77
CA GLY A 81 -40.82 -31.45 18.62
C GLY A 81 -42.12 -31.57 19.46
N ILE A 82 -43.08 -32.41 19.08
CA ILE A 82 -44.40 -32.43 19.74
C ILE A 82 -44.36 -33.18 21.08
N LEU A 83 -43.55 -34.23 21.20
CA LEU A 83 -43.45 -35.04 22.42
C LEU A 83 -42.99 -34.24 23.65
N LEU A 84 -42.16 -33.21 23.45
CA LEU A 84 -41.73 -32.32 24.54
C LEU A 84 -42.88 -31.44 25.09
N ILE A 85 -43.85 -31.07 24.24
CA ILE A 85 -44.90 -30.10 24.60
C ILE A 85 -45.98 -30.77 25.44
N LEU A 86 -46.43 -31.97 25.05
CA LEU A 86 -47.53 -32.66 25.75
C LEU A 86 -47.09 -33.21 27.12
N VAL A 87 -45.90 -33.80 27.22
CA VAL A 87 -45.40 -34.39 28.48
C VAL A 87 -45.09 -33.30 29.53
N PHE A 88 -44.64 -32.11 29.13
CA PHE A 88 -44.48 -30.97 30.06
C PHE A 88 -45.77 -30.20 30.31
N GLY A 89 -46.71 -30.14 29.36
CA GLY A 89 -47.98 -29.43 29.54
C GLY A 89 -48.82 -30.01 30.68
N PHE A 90 -48.95 -31.34 30.74
CA PHE A 90 -49.82 -32.02 31.70
C PHE A 90 -49.34 -31.89 33.15
N PHE A 91 -48.02 -31.93 33.39
CA PHE A 91 -47.45 -31.95 34.75
C PHE A 91 -47.52 -30.60 35.49
N PHE A 92 -47.61 -29.48 34.77
CA PHE A 92 -47.37 -28.15 35.33
C PHE A 92 -48.56 -27.18 35.29
N CYS A 93 -49.74 -27.63 34.85
CA CYS A 93 -50.96 -26.79 34.70
C CYS A 93 -51.40 -26.06 36.00
N GLY A 94 -50.99 -26.55 37.18
CA GLY A 94 -51.27 -25.91 38.47
C GLY A 94 -50.32 -24.78 38.91
N TYR A 95 -49.20 -24.51 38.20
CA TYR A 95 -48.17 -23.57 38.65
C TYR A 95 -47.78 -22.54 37.59
N LYS A 96 -47.81 -21.25 37.96
CA LYS A 96 -47.25 -20.17 37.15
C LYS A 96 -45.71 -20.25 37.15
N TRP A 97 -45.12 -20.44 35.98
CA TRP A 97 -43.68 -20.36 35.75
C TRP A 97 -43.38 -19.32 34.68
N GLU A 98 -42.23 -18.65 34.81
CA GLU A 98 -41.72 -17.66 33.86
C GLU A 98 -40.63 -18.30 33.00
N LEU A 99 -40.68 -18.11 31.68
CA LEU A 99 -39.78 -18.78 30.74
C LEU A 99 -38.46 -18.01 30.64
N LEU A 100 -37.42 -18.52 31.30
CA LEU A 100 -36.06 -17.94 31.24
C LEU A 100 -35.40 -18.19 29.88
N GLU A 101 -34.70 -17.18 29.36
CA GLU A 101 -33.94 -17.30 28.11
C GLU A 101 -32.77 -18.29 28.26
N HIS A 102 -32.74 -19.31 27.40
CA HIS A 102 -31.70 -20.34 27.38
C HIS A 102 -30.75 -20.11 26.20
N PRO A 103 -29.41 -20.12 26.39
CA PRO A 103 -28.47 -19.94 25.29
C PRO A 103 -28.57 -21.10 24.27
N PRO A 104 -28.44 -20.83 22.96
CA PRO A 104 -28.57 -21.87 21.94
C PRO A 104 -27.42 -22.89 22.01
N TYR A 105 -27.77 -24.17 21.89
CA TYR A 105 -26.87 -25.34 21.84
C TYR A 105 -25.98 -25.62 23.08
N SER A 106 -26.62 -25.94 24.20
CA SER A 106 -25.97 -26.71 25.29
C SER A 106 -26.70 -28.05 25.52
N PRO A 107 -26.21 -29.18 24.96
CA PRO A 107 -26.86 -30.49 25.10
C PRO A 107 -27.06 -30.93 26.56
N ASP A 108 -26.12 -30.59 27.44
CA ASP A 108 -26.12 -30.98 28.86
C ASP A 108 -27.20 -30.28 29.72
N LEU A 109 -28.04 -29.42 29.14
CA LEU A 109 -29.04 -28.62 29.88
C LEU A 109 -30.50 -28.92 29.51
N ALA A 110 -30.79 -29.68 28.46
CA ALA A 110 -32.15 -30.15 28.22
C ALA A 110 -32.52 -31.26 29.24
N PRO A 111 -33.65 -31.19 29.97
CA PRO A 111 -34.00 -32.18 31.00
C PRO A 111 -33.99 -33.64 30.50
N CYS A 112 -34.40 -33.84 29.24
CA CYS A 112 -34.42 -35.16 28.61
C CYS A 112 -33.01 -35.72 28.37
N ASP A 113 -32.08 -34.90 27.88
CA ASP A 113 -30.68 -35.29 27.66
C ASP A 113 -29.88 -35.40 28.96
N PHE A 114 -30.19 -34.57 29.96
CA PHE A 114 -29.54 -34.58 31.27
C PHE A 114 -29.83 -35.84 32.10
N HIS A 115 -31.07 -36.36 32.06
CA HIS A 115 -31.48 -37.47 32.93
C HIS A 115 -32.17 -38.64 32.21
N LEU A 116 -33.24 -38.34 31.45
CA LEU A 116 -34.12 -39.38 30.89
C LEU A 116 -33.39 -40.28 29.88
N PHE A 117 -32.76 -39.70 28.85
CA PHE A 117 -32.07 -40.46 27.83
C PHE A 117 -30.85 -41.23 28.36
N PRO A 118 -30.02 -40.69 29.29
CA PRO A 118 -29.00 -41.49 29.99
C PRO A 118 -29.58 -42.74 30.69
N LYS A 119 -30.67 -42.60 31.45
CA LYS A 119 -31.28 -43.72 32.18
C LYS A 119 -31.97 -44.75 31.28
N MET A 120 -32.58 -44.32 30.18
CA MET A 120 -33.09 -45.21 29.14
C MET A 120 -31.95 -45.94 28.40
N LYS A 121 -30.87 -45.22 28.03
CA LYS A 121 -29.69 -45.80 27.38
C LYS A 121 -28.96 -46.81 28.28
N GLU A 122 -29.02 -46.64 29.59
CA GLU A 122 -28.47 -47.60 30.57
C GLU A 122 -29.20 -48.94 30.52
N HIS A 123 -30.55 -48.93 30.58
CA HIS A 123 -31.37 -50.14 30.49
C HIS A 123 -31.29 -50.84 29.12
N LEU A 124 -31.30 -50.05 28.03
CA LEU A 124 -31.24 -50.57 26.66
C LEU A 124 -29.81 -50.94 26.21
N ARG A 125 -28.79 -50.78 27.06
CA ARG A 125 -27.39 -50.90 26.68
C ARG A 125 -27.02 -52.33 26.26
N GLY A 126 -26.51 -52.49 25.04
CA GLY A 126 -26.03 -53.77 24.53
C GLY A 126 -27.12 -54.73 24.07
N GLN A 127 -28.40 -54.38 24.25
CA GLN A 127 -29.51 -55.11 23.65
C GLN A 127 -29.53 -54.89 22.13
N ARG A 128 -30.04 -55.88 21.38
CA ARG A 128 -30.29 -55.79 19.94
C ARG A 128 -31.74 -56.21 19.68
N PHE A 129 -32.37 -55.52 18.74
CA PHE A 129 -33.78 -55.71 18.38
C PHE A 129 -33.88 -55.83 16.87
N GLU A 130 -34.67 -56.77 16.38
CA GLU A 130 -34.81 -57.06 14.94
C GLU A 130 -36.06 -56.39 14.33
N THR A 131 -36.96 -55.87 15.16
CA THR A 131 -38.18 -55.14 14.77
C THR A 131 -38.32 -53.83 15.55
N GLU A 132 -39.06 -52.87 14.98
CA GLU A 132 -39.30 -51.57 15.62
C GLU A 132 -40.20 -51.70 16.86
N GLU A 133 -41.20 -52.58 16.82
CA GLU A 133 -42.08 -52.90 17.95
C GLU A 133 -41.27 -53.44 19.14
N GLY A 134 -40.21 -54.23 18.88
CA GLY A 134 -39.29 -54.71 19.90
C GLY A 134 -38.54 -53.57 20.60
N ILE A 135 -38.07 -52.58 19.84
CA ILE A 135 -37.45 -51.36 20.39
C ILE A 135 -38.48 -50.58 21.20
N ILE A 136 -39.67 -50.34 20.65
CA ILE A 136 -40.75 -49.58 21.32
C ILE A 136 -41.13 -50.24 22.65
N GLN A 137 -41.32 -51.56 22.68
CA GLN A 137 -41.73 -52.26 23.90
C GLN A 137 -40.63 -52.29 24.95
N ALA A 138 -39.37 -52.54 24.56
CA ALA A 138 -38.23 -52.43 25.48
C ALA A 138 -38.06 -51.00 26.01
N THR A 139 -38.32 -49.98 25.18
CA THR A 139 -38.27 -48.56 25.54
C THR A 139 -39.36 -48.19 26.55
N LYS A 140 -40.60 -48.67 26.36
CA LYS A 140 -41.68 -48.52 27.35
C LYS A 140 -41.29 -49.13 28.69
N VAL A 141 -40.86 -50.40 28.70
CA VAL A 141 -40.42 -51.10 29.93
C VAL A 141 -39.25 -50.38 30.62
N ALA A 142 -38.32 -49.81 29.85
CA ALA A 142 -37.21 -49.00 30.40
C ALA A 142 -37.67 -47.66 31.00
N ILE A 143 -38.85 -47.15 30.64
CA ILE A 143 -39.46 -45.94 31.21
C ILE A 143 -40.34 -46.29 32.42
N THR A 144 -41.18 -47.32 32.35
CA THR A 144 -42.08 -47.73 33.44
C THR A 144 -41.32 -48.17 34.70
N ASN A 145 -40.09 -48.66 34.55
CA ASN A 145 -39.21 -49.03 35.65
C ASN A 145 -38.39 -47.85 36.24
N LEU A 146 -38.59 -46.61 35.78
CA LEU A 146 -37.93 -45.44 36.37
C LEU A 146 -38.61 -45.05 37.69
N ASP A 147 -37.89 -45.19 38.80
CA ASP A 147 -38.38 -44.80 40.13
C ASP A 147 -38.85 -43.34 40.16
N LYS A 148 -40.06 -43.11 40.66
CA LYS A 148 -40.67 -41.78 40.79
C LYS A 148 -39.89 -40.84 41.70
N CYS A 149 -39.11 -41.37 42.66
CA CYS A 149 -38.24 -40.55 43.52
C CYS A 149 -36.97 -40.07 42.77
N SER A 150 -36.53 -40.79 41.73
CA SER A 150 -35.36 -40.40 40.93
C SER A 150 -35.55 -39.09 40.18
N TYR A 151 -36.75 -38.82 39.64
CA TYR A 151 -37.09 -37.56 38.97
C TYR A 151 -36.96 -36.34 39.88
N VAL A 152 -37.37 -36.45 41.16
CA VAL A 152 -37.25 -35.36 42.14
C VAL A 152 -35.77 -35.05 42.45
N THR A 153 -34.91 -36.06 42.38
CA THR A 153 -33.46 -35.90 42.52
C THR A 153 -32.87 -35.27 41.25
N ALA A 154 -33.27 -35.75 40.07
CA ALA A 154 -32.86 -35.22 38.77
C ALA A 154 -33.15 -33.72 38.62
N PHE A 155 -34.33 -33.25 39.03
CA PHE A 155 -34.66 -31.82 39.00
C PHE A 155 -33.76 -30.98 39.93
N LYS A 156 -33.37 -31.50 41.10
CA LYS A 156 -32.44 -30.81 42.03
C LYS A 156 -31.03 -30.74 41.44
N ASP A 157 -30.53 -31.85 40.89
CA ASP A 157 -29.21 -31.92 40.27
C ASP A 157 -29.14 -31.04 39.01
N TRP A 158 -30.23 -30.96 38.24
CA TRP A 158 -30.38 -30.08 37.07
C TRP A 158 -30.39 -28.61 37.46
N LEU A 159 -31.13 -28.22 38.51
CA LEU A 159 -31.11 -26.85 39.05
C LEU A 159 -29.72 -26.46 39.56
N GLN A 160 -29.04 -27.33 40.32
CA GLN A 160 -27.64 -27.10 40.72
C GLN A 160 -26.70 -27.01 39.51
N ARG A 161 -26.96 -27.74 38.42
CA ARG A 161 -26.18 -27.65 37.19
C ARG A 161 -26.40 -26.33 36.47
N ILE A 162 -27.63 -25.82 36.39
CA ILE A 162 -27.96 -24.50 35.85
C ILE A 162 -27.27 -23.41 36.67
N GLU A 163 -27.44 -23.43 37.99
CA GLU A 163 -26.82 -22.47 38.92
C GLU A 163 -25.28 -22.48 38.77
N LYS A 164 -24.67 -23.66 38.65
CA LYS A 164 -23.23 -23.80 38.42
C LYS A 164 -22.79 -23.28 37.04
N CYS A 165 -23.58 -23.48 35.99
CA CYS A 165 -23.30 -22.94 34.65
C CYS A 165 -23.42 -21.41 34.62
N ALA A 166 -24.39 -20.83 35.35
CA ALA A 166 -24.53 -19.38 35.51
C ALA A 166 -23.35 -18.78 36.30
N ASN A 167 -23.04 -19.34 37.48
CA ASN A 167 -21.99 -18.86 38.37
C ASN A 167 -20.56 -19.01 37.81
N ILE A 168 -20.32 -19.94 36.88
CA ILE A 168 -19.01 -20.08 36.21
C ILE A 168 -18.80 -19.04 35.10
N GLY A 169 -19.87 -18.44 34.56
CA GLY A 169 -19.78 -17.54 33.41
C GLY A 169 -19.31 -18.31 32.17
N GLY A 170 -20.22 -19.06 31.53
CA GLY A 170 -19.91 -20.01 30.46
C GLY A 170 -18.92 -19.48 29.40
N TYR A 171 -18.00 -20.36 28.99
CA TYR A 171 -16.78 -20.18 28.16
C TYR A 171 -16.57 -18.86 27.39
N ASN A 172 -17.60 -18.35 26.72
CA ASN A 172 -17.62 -17.04 26.06
C ASN A 172 -17.09 -15.91 26.96
N ALA A 173 -17.50 -15.86 28.24
CA ALA A 173 -17.13 -14.76 29.15
C ALA A 173 -15.62 -14.64 29.37
N MET A 174 -14.90 -15.77 29.49
CA MET A 174 -13.43 -15.75 29.61
C MET A 174 -12.75 -15.32 28.31
N GLY A 175 -13.33 -15.68 27.15
CA GLY A 175 -12.89 -15.20 25.84
C GLY A 175 -13.11 -13.69 25.66
N GLU A 176 -14.28 -13.19 26.04
CA GLU A 176 -14.63 -11.76 25.99
C GLU A 176 -13.73 -10.92 26.90
N GLN A 177 -13.53 -11.33 28.15
CA GLN A 177 -12.63 -10.63 29.08
C GLN A 177 -11.17 -10.65 28.58
N LEU A 178 -10.70 -11.76 28.00
CA LEU A 178 -9.37 -11.83 27.40
C LEU A 178 -9.26 -10.91 26.15
N MET A 179 -10.30 -10.84 25.33
CA MET A 179 -10.35 -9.95 24.16
C MET A 179 -10.43 -8.47 24.57
N ILE A 180 -11.19 -8.12 25.61
CA ILE A 180 -11.28 -6.76 26.16
C ILE A 180 -9.94 -6.35 26.80
N ALA A 181 -9.27 -7.27 27.51
CA ALA A 181 -7.94 -7.03 28.08
C ALA A 181 -6.89 -6.84 26.98
N ALA A 182 -6.84 -7.72 25.98
CA ALA A 182 -5.93 -7.62 24.84
C ALA A 182 -6.20 -6.35 24.00
N PHE A 183 -7.46 -6.02 23.75
CA PHE A 183 -7.86 -4.76 23.11
C PHE A 183 -7.36 -3.58 23.91
N SER A 184 -7.64 -3.50 25.22
CA SER A 184 -7.24 -2.37 26.06
C SER A 184 -5.71 -2.19 26.12
N LEU A 185 -4.97 -3.30 26.26
CA LEU A 185 -3.51 -3.33 26.36
C LEU A 185 -2.82 -2.90 25.06
N LEU A 186 -3.48 -3.06 23.90
CA LEU A 186 -2.99 -2.57 22.60
C LEU A 186 -3.54 -1.17 22.26
N PHE A 187 -4.81 -0.92 22.53
CA PHE A 187 -5.55 0.28 22.11
C PHE A 187 -5.12 1.54 22.86
N PHE A 188 -5.03 1.51 24.20
CA PHE A 188 -4.64 2.73 24.93
C PHE A 188 -3.20 3.16 24.63
N PRO A 189 -2.18 2.27 24.56
CA PRO A 189 -0.85 2.65 24.09
C PRO A 189 -0.83 3.10 22.62
N LEU A 190 -1.60 2.47 21.74
CA LEU A 190 -1.73 2.91 20.34
C LEU A 190 -2.30 4.33 20.26
N VAL A 191 -3.44 4.60 20.91
CA VAL A 191 -4.09 5.92 20.96
C VAL A 191 -3.16 6.97 21.57
N PHE A 192 -2.42 6.63 22.62
CA PHE A 192 -1.40 7.52 23.19
C PHE A 192 -0.29 7.85 22.18
N VAL A 193 0.25 6.84 21.47
CA VAL A 193 1.25 7.05 20.41
C VAL A 193 0.69 7.86 19.23
N VAL A 194 -0.57 7.63 18.83
CA VAL A 194 -1.26 8.41 17.79
C VAL A 194 -1.40 9.87 18.22
N ALA A 195 -1.92 10.13 19.42
CA ALA A 195 -2.05 11.49 19.97
C ALA A 195 -0.69 12.19 20.07
N LEU A 196 0.35 11.50 20.53
CA LEU A 196 1.72 12.00 20.63
C LEU A 196 2.30 12.36 19.25
N VAL A 197 2.08 11.51 18.24
CA VAL A 197 2.50 11.78 16.85
C VAL A 197 1.76 12.98 16.26
N ILE A 198 0.46 13.11 16.51
CA ILE A 198 -0.38 14.24 16.07
C ILE A 198 0.10 15.54 16.72
N VAL A 199 0.19 15.61 18.05
CA VAL A 199 0.63 16.81 18.80
C VAL A 199 2.02 17.28 18.34
N LEU A 200 2.98 16.36 18.18
CA LEU A 200 4.29 16.68 17.63
C LEU A 200 4.21 17.19 16.18
N ALA A 201 3.27 16.69 15.37
CA ALA A 201 3.07 17.15 14.00
C ALA A 201 2.47 18.56 13.92
N THR A 202 1.52 18.89 14.82
CA THR A 202 0.93 20.24 14.95
C THR A 202 2.04 21.28 15.12
N PHE A 203 2.84 21.13 16.18
CA PHE A 203 3.89 22.10 16.54
C PHE A 203 5.20 21.95 15.72
N GLY A 204 5.27 20.99 14.78
CA GLY A 204 6.48 20.71 14.00
C GLY A 204 7.67 20.19 14.83
N LYS A 205 7.43 19.76 16.08
CA LYS A 205 8.47 19.32 17.01
C LYS A 205 8.79 17.83 16.87
N SER A 206 9.89 17.39 17.49
CA SER A 206 10.20 15.98 17.72
C SER A 206 11.12 15.83 18.92
N PHE A 207 11.03 14.72 19.65
CA PHE A 207 11.89 14.39 20.80
C PHE A 207 13.35 14.08 20.46
N GLY A 208 13.86 14.48 19.28
CA GLY A 208 15.22 14.16 18.84
C GLY A 208 15.48 12.69 18.49
N ILE A 209 14.64 11.75 18.94
CA ILE A 209 14.81 10.28 18.78
C ILE A 209 15.22 9.87 17.35
N ARG A 210 14.58 10.42 16.29
CA ARG A 210 14.96 10.08 14.91
C ARG A 210 16.37 10.56 14.52
N ARG A 211 16.85 11.69 15.07
CA ARG A 211 18.23 12.18 14.88
C ARG A 211 19.23 11.34 15.67
N ALA A 212 18.88 10.90 16.89
CA ALA A 212 19.70 9.95 17.65
C ALA A 212 19.81 8.59 16.95
N TYR A 213 18.70 8.07 16.40
CA TYR A 213 18.65 6.87 15.57
C TYR A 213 19.50 7.00 14.29
N VAL A 214 19.39 8.13 13.58
CA VAL A 214 20.24 8.42 12.40
C VAL A 214 21.73 8.49 12.78
N GLY A 215 22.08 9.14 13.90
CA GLY A 215 23.46 9.18 14.40
C GLY A 215 23.99 7.83 14.88
N PHE A 216 23.13 6.97 15.43
CA PHE A 216 23.48 5.58 15.76
C PHE A 216 23.74 4.75 14.49
N LEU A 217 22.89 4.89 13.47
CA LEU A 217 23.08 4.21 12.19
C LEU A 217 24.38 4.60 11.48
N LEU A 218 24.78 5.88 11.50
CA LEU A 218 26.08 6.30 10.98
C LEU A 218 27.23 5.53 11.65
N LYS A 219 27.26 5.49 12.98
CA LYS A 219 28.27 4.72 13.73
C LYS A 219 28.27 3.23 13.40
N VAL A 220 27.10 2.65 13.11
CA VAL A 220 26.99 1.25 12.64
C VAL A 220 27.54 1.09 11.23
N PHE A 221 27.23 2.00 10.30
CA PHE A 221 27.73 1.96 8.92
C PHE A 221 29.25 2.21 8.84
N GLU A 222 29.79 3.14 9.64
CA GLU A 222 31.22 3.40 9.81
C GLU A 222 31.95 2.16 10.37
N ALA A 223 31.43 1.57 11.45
CA ALA A 223 32.00 0.36 12.04
C ALA A 223 31.93 -0.87 11.10
N CYS A 224 30.97 -0.90 10.18
CA CYS A 224 30.94 -1.86 9.07
C CYS A 224 31.96 -1.52 7.98
N ARG A 225 32.02 -0.26 7.54
CA ARG A 225 32.93 0.24 6.49
C ARG A 225 34.39 -0.04 6.81
N TYR A 226 34.86 0.35 8.00
CA TYR A 226 36.24 0.12 8.45
C TYR A 226 36.62 -1.37 8.35
N LYS A 227 35.72 -2.27 8.78
CA LYS A 227 35.93 -3.72 8.76
C LYS A 227 35.82 -4.36 7.36
N VAL A 228 35.24 -3.65 6.38
CA VAL A 228 35.28 -4.04 4.97
C VAL A 228 36.60 -3.59 4.32
N GLN A 229 37.02 -2.34 4.53
CA GLN A 229 38.28 -1.82 3.98
C GLN A 229 39.49 -2.62 4.48
N VAL A 230 39.60 -2.84 5.81
CA VAL A 230 40.64 -3.67 6.44
C VAL A 230 40.66 -5.12 5.90
N LYS A 231 39.52 -5.64 5.43
CA LYS A 231 39.43 -6.98 4.82
C LYS A 231 39.69 -7.02 3.31
N SER A 232 39.62 -5.88 2.63
CA SER A 232 39.69 -5.84 1.16
C SER A 232 41.11 -5.65 0.63
N GLY A 233 42.12 -5.46 1.50
CA GLY A 233 43.52 -5.28 1.11
C GLY A 233 43.85 -3.97 0.37
N TYR A 234 42.84 -3.13 0.12
CA TYR A 234 42.92 -1.87 -0.63
C TYR A 234 42.61 -0.69 0.31
N GLY A 235 43.58 -0.39 1.18
CA GLY A 235 43.45 0.62 2.24
C GLY A 235 44.71 0.77 3.07
N GLY A 236 45.86 0.85 2.40
CA GLY A 236 47.18 0.99 3.01
C GLY A 236 47.84 2.30 2.62
N LEU A 237 47.22 3.42 2.99
CA LEU A 237 47.78 4.79 3.04
C LEU A 237 46.82 5.64 3.91
N GLU A 238 47.36 6.67 4.57
CA GLU A 238 46.65 7.63 5.42
C GLU A 238 45.83 7.05 6.60
N ALA A 239 46.54 6.63 7.65
CA ALA A 239 45.98 6.44 8.99
C ALA A 239 47.06 6.64 10.09
N THR A 240 47.83 7.73 10.00
CA THR A 240 48.84 8.13 11.00
C THR A 240 48.85 9.64 11.15
N ASP A 241 48.29 10.13 12.26
CA ASP A 241 48.81 11.28 13.00
C ASP A 241 48.36 11.19 14.48
N ASP A 242 48.96 12.04 15.33
CA ASP A 242 48.88 12.18 16.81
C ASP A 242 50.22 11.87 17.53
N SER A 243 51.33 12.53 17.16
CA SER A 243 52.38 12.92 18.14
C SER A 243 53.41 13.95 17.63
N GLU A 244 53.28 15.19 18.14
CA GLU A 244 54.34 16.13 18.58
C GLU A 244 55.29 16.78 17.54
N ASP A 245 55.60 18.06 17.81
CA ASP A 245 56.23 19.03 16.91
C ASP A 245 57.77 18.90 16.77
N GLU A 246 58.34 19.34 15.64
CA GLU A 246 59.52 20.24 15.59
C GLU A 246 59.74 20.81 14.15
N ASP A 247 60.42 21.95 14.03
CA ASP A 247 60.60 22.74 12.79
C ASP A 247 61.74 22.24 11.88
N GLU A 248 61.60 22.38 10.54
CA GLU A 248 62.64 23.04 9.70
C GLU A 248 62.19 23.37 8.24
N GLU A 249 63.09 23.95 7.43
CA GLU A 249 62.79 24.80 6.27
C GLU A 249 62.62 24.13 4.89
N ASP A 250 61.74 24.76 4.09
CA ASP A 250 61.75 24.97 2.64
C ASP A 250 62.46 23.94 1.70
N LYS A 251 61.63 23.21 0.94
CA LYS A 251 61.91 22.87 -0.46
C LYS A 251 60.64 22.67 -1.27
N LYS A 252 60.40 23.60 -2.21
CA LYS A 252 59.56 23.33 -3.38
C LYS A 252 60.11 22.15 -4.18
N LYS A 253 59.26 21.15 -4.42
CA LYS A 253 59.30 20.33 -5.63
C LYS A 253 57.88 19.95 -6.02
N ASP A 254 57.57 20.15 -7.29
CA ASP A 254 56.38 19.62 -7.93
C ASP A 254 56.54 18.10 -8.09
N ASP A 255 55.57 17.32 -7.62
CA ASP A 255 55.40 15.92 -8.04
C ASP A 255 53.90 15.57 -8.06
N ALA A 256 53.28 15.78 -9.22
CA ALA A 256 51.91 15.36 -9.47
C ALA A 256 51.94 13.87 -9.80
N GLY A 257 51.70 13.02 -8.79
CA GLY A 257 51.83 11.56 -8.87
C GLY A 257 51.05 10.94 -10.04
N ASP A 258 51.77 10.69 -11.14
CA ASP A 258 51.25 10.20 -12.41
C ASP A 258 50.65 8.79 -12.27
N THR A 259 49.34 8.73 -12.07
CA THR A 259 48.57 7.52 -12.32
C THR A 259 48.13 7.55 -13.77
N GLN A 260 48.87 6.84 -14.62
CA GLN A 260 48.65 6.78 -16.08
C GLN A 260 47.30 6.14 -16.44
N ILE A 261 46.24 6.92 -16.29
CA ILE A 261 44.97 6.73 -16.97
C ILE A 261 45.24 6.98 -18.44
N ILE A 262 44.90 5.98 -19.27
CA ILE A 262 45.08 5.95 -20.73
C ILE A 262 44.78 7.33 -21.33
N GLU A 263 45.76 7.89 -22.04
CA GLU A 263 45.69 9.22 -22.63
C GLU A 263 44.44 9.35 -23.51
N LYS A 264 43.61 10.37 -23.25
CA LYS A 264 42.21 10.38 -23.69
C LYS A 264 42.05 11.01 -25.08
N ASP A 265 42.61 10.36 -26.08
CA ASP A 265 42.69 10.75 -27.50
C ASP A 265 41.33 10.97 -28.22
N PHE A 266 40.18 10.82 -27.55
CA PHE A 266 38.90 10.71 -28.25
C PHE A 266 37.69 11.25 -27.49
N GLU A 267 36.83 11.98 -28.22
CA GLU A 267 35.55 12.51 -27.74
C GLU A 267 34.40 11.91 -28.57
N LEU A 268 33.78 10.82 -28.07
CA LEU A 268 32.71 10.10 -28.76
C LEU A 268 31.38 10.90 -28.77
N SER A 269 31.31 11.93 -29.60
CA SER A 269 30.09 12.72 -29.80
C SER A 269 29.17 12.08 -30.83
N ALA A 270 27.94 11.78 -30.42
CA ALA A 270 26.89 11.24 -31.29
C ALA A 270 26.48 12.18 -32.44
N THR A 271 26.95 13.43 -32.48
CA THR A 271 26.77 14.36 -33.61
C THR A 271 28.04 14.55 -34.46
N LYS A 272 29.22 14.19 -33.96
CA LYS A 272 30.47 14.14 -34.76
C LYS A 272 30.63 12.80 -35.49
N GLY A 273 30.05 11.72 -34.93
CA GLY A 273 30.36 10.34 -35.32
C GLY A 273 31.67 9.87 -34.68
N LEU A 274 32.27 8.83 -35.24
CA LEU A 274 33.65 8.48 -34.94
C LEU A 274 34.57 9.44 -35.71
N GLU A 275 35.41 10.21 -35.04
CA GLU A 275 36.53 10.86 -35.71
C GLU A 275 37.43 9.75 -36.32
N LYS A 276 37.87 9.90 -37.57
CA LYS A 276 38.78 8.92 -38.18
C LYS A 276 40.18 9.12 -37.56
N PRO A 277 40.87 8.07 -37.10
CA PRO A 277 42.29 8.19 -36.78
C PRO A 277 43.04 8.64 -38.05
N SER A 278 44.13 9.41 -37.90
CA SER A 278 44.69 10.26 -38.96
C SER A 278 45.48 9.55 -40.07
N TRP A 279 45.07 8.35 -40.47
CA TRP A 279 45.71 7.60 -41.56
C TRP A 279 45.19 8.02 -42.94
N ALA A 280 46.06 7.84 -43.94
CA ALA A 280 45.87 8.30 -45.31
C ALA A 280 44.65 7.65 -46.01
N PRO A 281 44.15 8.22 -47.13
CA PRO A 281 42.97 7.73 -47.82
C PRO A 281 43.01 6.22 -48.09
N PHE A 282 41.92 5.54 -47.74
CA PHE A 282 41.81 4.08 -47.79
C PHE A 282 42.03 3.57 -49.22
N LYS A 283 43.18 2.93 -49.45
CA LYS A 283 43.42 1.95 -50.52
C LYS A 283 43.88 0.64 -49.89
N LYS A 284 43.07 0.12 -48.98
CA LYS A 284 43.35 -1.09 -48.22
C LYS A 284 42.12 -2.00 -48.25
N GLU A 285 42.34 -3.28 -48.49
CA GLU A 285 41.31 -4.31 -48.33
C GLU A 285 40.91 -4.41 -46.86
N PHE A 286 39.66 -4.80 -46.59
CA PHE A 286 39.11 -4.94 -45.24
C PHE A 286 39.88 -5.97 -44.42
N GLU A 287 40.32 -5.60 -43.21
CA GLU A 287 40.98 -6.50 -42.28
C GLU A 287 40.09 -6.81 -41.07
N LEU A 288 40.19 -8.03 -40.53
CA LEU A 288 39.43 -8.41 -39.33
C LEU A 288 39.73 -7.53 -38.11
N SER A 289 40.91 -6.89 -38.09
CA SER A 289 41.31 -5.87 -37.12
C SER A 289 40.42 -4.62 -37.13
N ASP A 290 39.80 -4.25 -38.26
CA ASP A 290 38.93 -3.08 -38.34
C ASP A 290 37.69 -3.24 -37.43
N VAL A 291 37.20 -4.48 -37.25
CA VAL A 291 36.09 -4.80 -36.34
C VAL A 291 36.47 -4.56 -34.88
N LEU A 292 37.75 -4.67 -34.52
CA LEU A 292 38.23 -4.40 -33.16
C LEU A 292 38.15 -2.91 -32.82
N TYR A 293 38.25 -2.00 -33.80
CA TYR A 293 38.04 -0.56 -33.58
C TYR A 293 36.60 -0.26 -33.16
N PHE A 294 35.62 -0.75 -33.91
CA PHE A 294 34.19 -0.58 -33.56
C PHE A 294 33.83 -1.31 -32.26
N SER A 295 34.47 -2.45 -31.98
CA SER A 295 34.33 -3.17 -30.71
C SER A 295 34.88 -2.36 -29.53
N LYS A 296 36.06 -1.75 -29.70
CA LYS A 296 36.66 -0.82 -28.71
C LYS A 296 35.71 0.34 -28.44
N CYS A 297 35.31 1.08 -29.47
CA CYS A 297 34.42 2.24 -29.32
C CYS A 297 33.05 1.87 -28.73
N GLY A 298 32.53 0.68 -29.02
CA GLY A 298 31.32 0.14 -28.40
C GLY A 298 31.50 -0.17 -26.91
N MET A 299 32.63 -0.74 -26.51
CA MET A 299 32.97 -0.95 -25.09
C MET A 299 33.20 0.37 -24.36
N GLU A 300 33.89 1.33 -24.98
CA GLU A 300 34.09 2.68 -24.45
C GLU A 300 32.76 3.41 -24.25
N ALA A 301 31.82 3.33 -25.19
CA ALA A 301 30.47 3.90 -25.05
C ALA A 301 29.68 3.30 -23.87
N ILE A 302 29.91 2.03 -23.53
CA ILE A 302 29.31 1.34 -22.38
C ILE A 302 30.02 1.75 -21.07
N ILE A 303 31.35 1.89 -21.10
CA ILE A 303 32.16 2.34 -19.95
C ILE A 303 31.84 3.79 -19.60
N ASP A 304 31.77 4.68 -20.58
CA ASP A 304 31.43 6.10 -20.46
C ASP A 304 29.91 6.38 -20.57
N ASP A 305 29.05 5.38 -20.33
CA ASP A 305 27.59 5.57 -20.27
C ASP A 305 27.19 6.50 -19.12
N ASN A 306 27.17 7.79 -19.41
CA ASN A 306 26.78 8.86 -18.51
C ASN A 306 25.26 9.08 -18.47
N VAL A 307 24.48 8.29 -19.21
CA VAL A 307 23.02 8.41 -19.34
C VAL A 307 22.31 7.41 -18.43
N THR A 308 22.54 6.10 -18.62
CA THR A 308 21.85 5.05 -17.84
C THR A 308 22.25 5.11 -16.37
N LYS A 309 23.50 5.51 -16.06
CA LYS A 309 23.99 5.71 -14.68
C LYS A 309 23.23 6.78 -13.90
N ARG A 310 22.48 7.68 -14.55
CA ARG A 310 21.59 8.67 -13.89
C ARG A 310 20.16 8.14 -13.68
N PHE A 311 19.84 6.99 -14.29
CA PHE A 311 18.58 6.27 -14.17
C PHE A 311 18.71 4.91 -13.44
N SER A 312 19.87 4.63 -12.82
CA SER A 312 20.08 3.59 -11.81
C SER A 312 20.09 4.20 -10.41
N ALA A 313 19.98 3.37 -9.36
CA ALA A 313 20.27 3.83 -8.00
C ALA A 313 21.71 4.38 -7.91
N GLU A 314 21.95 5.31 -6.98
CA GLU A 314 23.27 5.89 -6.73
C GLU A 314 24.23 4.81 -6.18
N GLU A 315 25.42 4.70 -6.77
CA GLU A 315 26.40 3.67 -6.38
C GLU A 315 27.13 4.07 -5.09
N LEU A 316 26.78 3.39 -4.00
CA LEU A 316 27.39 3.62 -2.69
C LEU A 316 28.79 2.98 -2.59
N GLN A 317 29.77 3.79 -2.17
CA GLN A 317 31.09 3.30 -1.74
C GLN A 317 31.05 2.55 -0.39
N ALA A 318 30.01 2.76 0.42
CA ALA A 318 29.89 2.24 1.79
C ALA A 318 28.72 1.26 1.96
N TRP A 319 28.92 0.24 2.80
CA TRP A 319 27.97 -0.88 2.93
C TRP A 319 26.86 -0.59 3.97
N ASN A 320 25.68 -0.23 3.47
CA ASN A 320 24.53 0.26 4.25
C ASN A 320 23.50 -0.81 4.71
N LEU A 321 23.86 -2.10 4.71
CA LEU A 321 22.94 -3.21 5.02
C LEU A 321 21.73 -3.36 4.06
N LEU A 322 21.66 -2.64 2.93
CA LEU A 322 20.57 -2.72 1.94
C LEU A 322 21.03 -3.35 0.62
N THR A 323 20.76 -4.65 0.44
CA THR A 323 21.14 -5.41 -0.78
C THR A 323 20.61 -4.78 -2.08
N ARG A 324 19.50 -4.02 -2.03
CA ARG A 324 18.90 -3.36 -3.21
C ARG A 324 19.70 -2.17 -3.75
N THR A 325 20.69 -1.65 -3.01
CA THR A 325 21.50 -0.49 -3.38
C THR A 325 22.99 -0.86 -3.56
N GLN A 326 23.27 -2.10 -3.96
CA GLN A 326 24.61 -2.70 -3.93
C GLN A 326 24.85 -3.55 -5.19
N LYS A 327 26.13 -3.69 -5.59
CA LYS A 327 26.51 -4.53 -6.75
C LYS A 327 26.40 -6.03 -6.38
N PRO A 328 25.86 -6.89 -7.27
CA PRO A 328 25.48 -8.28 -6.94
C PRO A 328 26.66 -9.26 -6.74
N HIS A 329 27.91 -8.78 -6.62
CA HIS A 329 29.12 -9.61 -6.66
C HIS A 329 30.06 -9.44 -5.45
N GLN A 330 29.67 -8.70 -4.40
CA GLN A 330 30.44 -8.67 -3.16
C GLN A 330 30.06 -9.86 -2.25
N PHE A 331 31.03 -10.75 -1.99
CA PHE A 331 30.81 -11.93 -1.15
C PHE A 331 30.57 -11.57 0.33
N MET A 332 29.41 -11.98 0.83
CA MET A 332 28.98 -11.73 2.21
C MET A 332 29.60 -12.74 3.19
N SER A 333 30.50 -12.27 4.06
CA SER A 333 31.03 -13.11 5.14
C SER A 333 29.96 -13.39 6.22
N ILE A 334 29.97 -14.57 6.83
CA ILE A 334 28.90 -15.07 7.74
C ILE A 334 28.51 -14.06 8.83
N ARG A 335 29.47 -13.41 9.50
CA ARG A 335 29.21 -12.38 10.52
C ARG A 335 28.45 -11.17 9.96
N MET A 336 28.75 -10.81 8.72
CA MET A 336 28.11 -9.73 7.96
C MET A 336 26.67 -10.10 7.58
N THR A 337 26.44 -11.37 7.19
CA THR A 337 25.11 -11.94 6.96
C THR A 337 24.26 -11.90 8.22
N LEU A 338 24.83 -12.18 9.42
CA LEU A 338 24.10 -12.05 10.69
C LEU A 338 23.64 -10.60 10.96
N PHE A 339 24.51 -9.60 10.79
CA PHE A 339 24.11 -8.19 10.91
C PHE A 339 23.05 -7.79 9.88
N TRP A 340 23.15 -8.31 8.65
CA TRP A 340 22.13 -8.11 7.63
C TRP A 340 20.77 -8.77 8.01
N CYS A 341 20.77 -9.99 8.53
CA CYS A 341 19.57 -10.68 9.00
C CYS A 341 18.89 -9.91 10.15
N ILE A 342 19.65 -9.43 11.13
CA ILE A 342 19.15 -8.57 12.21
C ILE A 342 18.56 -7.28 11.63
N GLY A 343 19.24 -6.65 10.66
CA GLY A 343 18.74 -5.47 9.99
C GLY A 343 17.48 -5.70 9.17
N CYS A 344 17.33 -6.86 8.53
CA CYS A 344 16.10 -7.28 7.87
C CYS A 344 14.96 -7.48 8.88
N PHE A 345 15.21 -8.16 10.01
CA PHE A 345 14.22 -8.31 11.07
C PHE A 345 13.73 -6.95 11.59
N VAL A 346 14.64 -6.04 11.95
CA VAL A 346 14.29 -4.70 12.41
C VAL A 346 13.52 -3.91 11.35
N ARG A 347 13.96 -3.93 10.08
CA ARG A 347 13.30 -3.17 9.00
C ARG A 347 11.92 -3.72 8.63
N TYR A 348 11.74 -5.03 8.51
CA TYR A 348 10.49 -5.62 8.02
C TYR A 348 9.50 -6.01 9.13
N MET A 349 9.96 -6.44 10.31
CA MET A 349 9.07 -6.89 11.40
C MET A 349 8.74 -5.77 12.40
N MET A 350 9.62 -4.79 12.60
CA MET A 350 9.41 -3.69 13.56
C MET A 350 9.09 -2.36 12.86
N LEU A 351 9.96 -1.89 11.97
CA LEU A 351 9.83 -0.56 11.37
C LEU A 351 8.71 -0.51 10.33
N LEU A 352 8.67 -1.42 9.36
CA LEU A 352 7.69 -1.36 8.26
C LEU A 352 6.21 -1.38 8.73
N PRO A 353 5.76 -2.24 9.68
CA PRO A 353 4.37 -2.24 10.12
C PRO A 353 4.00 -0.93 10.81
N PHE A 354 4.84 -0.46 11.75
CA PHE A 354 4.67 0.81 12.45
C PHE A 354 4.60 2.01 11.49
N ARG A 355 5.43 2.00 10.45
CA ARG A 355 5.42 3.01 9.38
C ARG A 355 4.15 2.97 8.53
N ILE A 356 3.64 1.78 8.21
CA ILE A 356 2.34 1.61 7.52
C ILE A 356 1.20 2.17 8.39
N THR A 357 1.20 1.91 9.69
CA THR A 357 0.23 2.50 10.63
C THR A 357 0.29 4.03 10.63
N ILE A 358 1.49 4.63 10.75
CA ILE A 358 1.63 6.11 10.70
C ILE A 358 1.22 6.68 9.34
N ALA A 359 1.54 6.02 8.23
CA ALA A 359 1.11 6.44 6.89
C ALA A 359 -0.42 6.44 6.78
N PHE A 360 -1.07 5.37 7.23
CA PHE A 360 -2.53 5.26 7.26
C PHE A 360 -3.17 6.37 8.09
N ILE A 361 -2.67 6.62 9.31
CA ILE A 361 -3.13 7.72 10.18
C ILE A 361 -2.99 9.07 9.47
N GLY A 362 -1.84 9.34 8.83
CA GLY A 362 -1.61 10.58 8.10
C GLY A 362 -2.56 10.79 6.91
N ILE A 363 -2.87 9.72 6.17
CA ILE A 363 -3.81 9.75 5.04
C ILE A 363 -5.25 9.95 5.54
N MET A 364 -5.69 9.20 6.56
CA MET A 364 -7.03 9.34 7.14
C MET A 364 -7.23 10.74 7.71
N TRP A 365 -6.26 11.25 8.48
CA TRP A 365 -6.29 12.61 8.99
C TRP A 365 -6.39 13.64 7.85
N MET A 366 -5.62 13.49 6.77
CA MET A 366 -5.68 14.41 5.63
C MET A 366 -7.05 14.40 4.96
N MET A 367 -7.63 13.22 4.69
CA MET A 367 -8.96 13.12 4.06
C MET A 367 -10.09 13.67 4.95
N ILE A 368 -10.05 13.42 6.27
CA ILE A 368 -11.04 13.91 7.22
C ILE A 368 -10.93 15.43 7.38
N SER A 369 -9.71 15.94 7.59
CA SER A 369 -9.50 17.38 7.79
C SER A 369 -9.82 18.20 6.54
N THR A 370 -9.44 17.76 5.33
CA THR A 370 -9.81 18.48 4.10
C THR A 370 -11.29 18.31 3.73
N ALA A 371 -11.97 17.23 4.18
CA ALA A 371 -13.43 17.15 4.10
C ALA A 371 -14.09 18.24 4.95
N PHE A 372 -13.73 18.33 6.24
CA PHE A 372 -14.24 19.34 7.16
C PHE A 372 -13.96 20.77 6.67
N ILE A 373 -12.71 21.05 6.27
CA ILE A 373 -12.31 22.34 5.70
C ILE A 373 -13.10 22.66 4.42
N GLY A 374 -13.46 21.63 3.63
CA GLY A 374 -14.28 21.78 2.43
C GLY A 374 -15.58 22.54 2.67
N TYR A 375 -16.31 22.20 3.74
CA TYR A 375 -17.59 22.82 4.12
C TYR A 375 -17.47 24.27 4.65
N LEU A 376 -16.27 24.72 5.04
CA LEU A 376 -16.10 26.10 5.52
C LEU A 376 -16.23 27.12 4.37
N PRO A 377 -16.78 28.31 4.59
CA PRO A 377 -16.82 29.37 3.59
C PRO A 377 -15.41 29.87 3.23
N PRO A 378 -15.20 30.41 2.01
CA PRO A 378 -13.91 30.98 1.60
C PRO A 378 -13.58 32.21 2.47
N GLY A 379 -12.39 32.22 3.06
CA GLY A 379 -11.94 33.31 3.94
C GLY A 379 -10.62 33.03 4.65
N GLY A 380 -10.11 34.01 5.40
CA GLY A 380 -8.82 33.92 6.10
C GLY A 380 -8.76 32.77 7.13
N PHE A 381 -9.87 32.48 7.81
CA PHE A 381 -9.96 31.34 8.73
C PHE A 381 -9.79 30.00 8.00
N LYS A 382 -10.50 29.77 6.88
CA LYS A 382 -10.36 28.56 6.04
C LYS A 382 -8.93 28.39 5.53
N ARG A 383 -8.30 29.47 5.03
CA ARG A 383 -6.89 29.45 4.59
C ARG A 383 -5.93 29.07 5.73
N THR A 384 -6.13 29.65 6.92
CA THR A 384 -5.31 29.38 8.10
C THR A 384 -5.45 27.93 8.57
N LEU A 385 -6.68 27.45 8.76
CA LEU A 385 -6.95 26.08 9.19
C LEU A 385 -6.42 25.05 8.17
N ASN A 386 -6.57 25.32 6.87
CA ASN A 386 -5.98 24.51 5.81
C ASN A 386 -4.45 24.43 5.90
N ARG A 387 -3.77 25.57 6.10
CA ARG A 387 -2.31 25.58 6.27
C ARG A 387 -1.86 24.70 7.44
N TRP A 388 -2.55 24.79 8.59
CA TRP A 388 -2.26 23.92 9.75
C TRP A 388 -2.53 22.43 9.46
N ALA A 389 -3.69 22.10 8.89
CA ALA A 389 -4.08 20.72 8.59
C ALA A 389 -3.17 20.08 7.52
N SER A 390 -2.84 20.81 6.46
CA SER A 390 -1.94 20.37 5.39
C SER A 390 -0.53 20.12 5.93
N LEU A 391 0.09 21.10 6.61
CA LEU A 391 1.42 20.93 7.22
C LEU A 391 1.42 19.73 8.17
N MET A 392 0.42 19.59 9.04
CA MET A 392 0.35 18.48 9.98
C MET A 392 0.26 17.13 9.25
N SER A 393 -0.57 17.03 8.21
CA SER A 393 -0.70 15.82 7.38
C SER A 393 0.63 15.39 6.76
N PHE A 394 1.29 16.29 6.00
CA PHE A 394 2.57 15.97 5.35
C PHE A 394 3.67 15.67 6.38
N ARG A 395 3.69 16.36 7.52
CA ARG A 395 4.61 16.05 8.63
C ARG A 395 4.36 14.66 9.26
N ILE A 396 3.16 14.11 9.20
CA ILE A 396 2.89 12.72 9.62
C ILE A 396 3.40 11.75 8.54
N LEU A 397 3.15 12.03 7.26
CA LEU A 397 3.62 11.21 6.14
C LEU A 397 5.16 11.15 6.06
N VAL A 398 5.86 12.27 6.27
CA VAL A 398 7.33 12.30 6.41
C VAL A 398 7.79 11.44 7.59
N ARG A 399 7.09 11.46 8.74
CA ARG A 399 7.41 10.58 9.88
C ARG A 399 7.20 9.09 9.55
N ALA A 400 6.24 8.75 8.69
CA ALA A 400 6.05 7.37 8.20
C ALA A 400 7.24 6.86 7.36
N CYS A 401 7.99 7.74 6.69
CA CYS A 401 9.27 7.38 6.05
C CYS A 401 10.47 7.44 7.04
N SER A 402 10.21 7.62 8.35
CA SER A 402 11.21 7.98 9.37
C SER A 402 12.02 9.23 9.02
N GLY A 403 11.40 10.18 8.32
CA GLY A 403 12.06 11.32 7.70
C GLY A 403 12.83 12.20 8.68
N VAL A 404 14.07 12.53 8.30
CA VAL A 404 14.92 13.52 8.95
C VAL A 404 15.37 14.49 7.87
N ILE A 405 14.61 15.57 7.73
CA ILE A 405 14.87 16.64 6.75
C ILE A 405 15.57 17.79 7.45
N ARG A 406 16.67 18.27 6.89
CA ARG A 406 17.32 19.53 7.29
C ARG A 406 16.87 20.61 6.30
N PHE A 407 16.36 21.73 6.82
CA PHE A 407 15.82 22.82 6.00
C PHE A 407 16.64 24.08 6.23
N HIS A 408 17.23 24.60 5.16
CA HIS A 408 18.13 25.74 5.14
C HIS A 408 17.48 26.94 4.43
N ASN A 409 17.85 28.15 4.84
CA ASN A 409 17.49 29.41 4.19
C ASN A 409 15.96 29.68 4.01
N ARG A 410 15.16 29.30 5.02
CA ARG A 410 13.69 29.44 5.03
C ARG A 410 13.16 30.85 4.74
N GLU A 411 13.98 31.89 4.92
CA GLU A 411 13.67 33.27 4.55
C GLU A 411 13.31 33.42 3.05
N ASN A 412 13.89 32.59 2.18
CA ASN A 412 13.64 32.58 0.74
C ASN A 412 12.41 31.74 0.32
N MET A 413 11.71 31.11 1.27
CA MET A 413 10.61 30.19 1.00
C MET A 413 9.46 30.87 0.21
N ALA A 414 9.06 30.24 -0.89
CA ALA A 414 7.99 30.73 -1.76
C ALA A 414 6.68 31.02 -1.00
N LYS A 415 6.14 32.23 -1.19
CA LYS A 415 4.85 32.70 -0.61
C LYS A 415 3.73 32.74 -1.65
N SER A 416 4.09 32.88 -2.93
CA SER A 416 3.23 32.90 -4.12
C SER A 416 4.10 32.58 -5.35
N GLY A 417 3.54 32.60 -6.56
CA GLY A 417 4.31 32.34 -7.80
C GLY A 417 4.65 30.87 -8.01
N ILE A 418 5.81 30.60 -8.62
CA ILE A 418 6.29 29.23 -8.92
C ILE A 418 7.52 28.90 -8.08
N CYS A 419 7.45 27.77 -7.38
CA CYS A 419 8.54 27.09 -6.72
C CYS A 419 9.07 25.97 -7.64
N VAL A 420 10.37 25.95 -7.90
CA VAL A 420 11.04 24.96 -8.76
C VAL A 420 12.01 24.13 -7.92
N ALA A 421 12.00 22.81 -8.11
CA ALA A 421 12.95 21.89 -7.45
C ALA A 421 13.49 20.83 -8.42
N ASN A 422 14.67 20.30 -8.12
CA ASN A 422 15.18 19.06 -8.74
C ASN A 422 14.36 17.83 -8.28
N HIS A 423 14.33 16.75 -9.06
CA HIS A 423 13.35 15.67 -8.88
C HIS A 423 13.96 14.26 -8.77
N THR A 424 14.04 13.75 -7.53
CA THR A 424 14.48 12.37 -7.27
C THR A 424 13.31 11.39 -7.18
N SER A 425 12.13 11.84 -6.71
CA SER A 425 11.06 10.92 -6.32
C SER A 425 9.70 11.62 -6.19
N PRO A 426 8.55 10.94 -6.41
CA PRO A 426 7.25 11.50 -6.06
C PRO A 426 7.09 11.83 -4.56
N ILE A 427 7.97 11.31 -3.70
CA ILE A 427 8.03 11.69 -2.27
C ILE A 427 8.51 13.14 -2.06
N ASP A 428 9.18 13.76 -3.04
CA ASP A 428 9.70 15.14 -2.95
C ASP A 428 8.57 16.15 -2.66
N VAL A 429 7.37 15.89 -3.20
CA VAL A 429 6.14 16.65 -2.90
C VAL A 429 5.83 16.64 -1.40
N ILE A 430 5.96 15.48 -0.74
CA ILE A 430 5.68 15.28 0.69
C ILE A 430 6.80 15.86 1.56
N ILE A 431 8.06 15.78 1.09
CA ILE A 431 9.23 16.42 1.74
C ILE A 431 9.03 17.93 1.82
N LEU A 432 8.76 18.60 0.68
CA LEU A 432 8.60 20.06 0.65
C LEU A 432 7.30 20.52 1.33
N SER A 433 6.19 19.78 1.17
CA SER A 433 4.89 20.17 1.74
C SER A 433 4.77 19.96 3.25
N CYS A 434 5.82 19.48 3.94
CA CYS A 434 5.84 19.36 5.40
C CYS A 434 6.35 20.63 6.12
N ASP A 435 7.00 21.54 5.39
CA ASP A 435 7.51 22.82 5.93
C ASP A 435 6.75 24.03 5.36
N ASN A 436 6.33 23.97 4.09
CA ASN A 436 5.47 24.94 3.43
C ASN A 436 4.19 24.29 2.85
N CYS A 437 3.24 25.08 2.31
CA CYS A 437 2.08 24.56 1.58
C CYS A 437 2.11 25.01 0.12
N TYR A 438 1.93 24.05 -0.80
CA TYR A 438 2.01 24.29 -2.24
C TYR A 438 0.69 23.92 -2.95
N ALA A 439 0.36 24.69 -3.99
CA ALA A 439 -0.48 24.18 -5.05
C ALA A 439 0.32 23.11 -5.83
N MET A 440 -0.34 22.03 -6.19
CA MET A 440 0.29 20.89 -6.87
C MET A 440 -0.20 20.82 -8.30
N ILE A 441 0.68 20.41 -9.21
CA ILE A 441 0.33 20.05 -10.59
C ILE A 441 0.52 18.55 -10.77
N GLY A 442 -0.39 17.92 -11.49
CA GLY A 442 -0.23 16.54 -11.93
C GLY A 442 -1.30 16.09 -12.91
N GLN A 443 -1.15 14.85 -13.37
CA GLN A 443 -2.21 14.17 -14.11
C GLN A 443 -3.35 13.79 -13.15
N ALA A 444 -4.60 13.92 -13.59
CA ALA A 444 -5.74 13.37 -12.88
C ALA A 444 -5.68 11.83 -12.91
N HIS A 445 -5.84 11.19 -11.75
CA HIS A 445 -5.79 9.73 -11.59
C HIS A 445 -7.11 9.17 -11.06
N GLY A 446 -7.40 7.91 -11.37
CA GLY A 446 -8.54 7.18 -10.83
C GLY A 446 -8.27 6.54 -9.46
N GLY A 447 -9.24 5.77 -8.97
CA GLY A 447 -9.13 4.93 -7.78
C GLY A 447 -8.71 5.69 -6.51
N PHE A 448 -7.85 5.05 -5.71
CA PHE A 448 -7.36 5.60 -4.44
C PHE A 448 -6.66 6.96 -4.60
N LEU A 449 -5.76 7.10 -5.58
CA LEU A 449 -5.06 8.37 -5.84
C LEU A 449 -6.05 9.47 -6.27
N GLY A 450 -7.06 9.16 -7.07
CA GLY A 450 -8.15 10.08 -7.41
C GLY A 450 -9.03 10.47 -6.22
N SER A 451 -9.18 9.59 -5.22
CA SER A 451 -9.84 9.94 -3.95
C SER A 451 -9.01 10.93 -3.13
N LEU A 452 -7.68 10.74 -3.09
CA LEU A 452 -6.75 11.64 -2.41
C LEU A 452 -6.65 13.00 -3.11
N GLN A 453 -6.55 13.03 -4.44
CA GLN A 453 -6.54 14.26 -5.26
C GLN A 453 -7.83 15.08 -5.06
N ARG A 454 -9.01 14.43 -5.12
CA ARG A 454 -10.30 15.08 -4.82
C ARG A 454 -10.36 15.57 -3.38
N SER A 455 -9.84 14.81 -2.42
CA SER A 455 -9.78 15.22 -1.02
C SER A 455 -8.95 16.49 -0.83
N LEU A 456 -7.76 16.58 -1.44
CA LEU A 456 -6.90 17.76 -1.41
C LEU A 456 -7.56 18.98 -2.09
N ALA A 457 -8.21 18.77 -3.24
CA ALA A 457 -8.88 19.83 -4.00
C ALA A 457 -10.03 20.54 -3.25
N ARG A 458 -10.61 19.92 -2.21
CA ARG A 458 -11.63 20.57 -1.35
C ARG A 458 -11.09 21.71 -0.48
N ALA A 459 -9.78 21.70 -0.21
CA ALA A 459 -9.15 22.67 0.69
C ALA A 459 -8.28 23.71 -0.06
N THR A 460 -7.69 23.32 -1.19
CA THR A 460 -6.70 24.09 -1.95
C THR A 460 -6.95 23.97 -3.45
N ALA A 461 -6.73 25.06 -4.20
CA ALA A 461 -6.68 25.04 -5.67
C ALA A 461 -5.43 24.29 -6.18
N HIS A 462 -5.50 22.95 -6.23
CA HIS A 462 -4.53 22.12 -6.95
C HIS A 462 -4.94 21.99 -8.43
N ILE A 463 -3.96 21.95 -9.33
CA ILE A 463 -4.17 21.98 -10.79
C ILE A 463 -3.96 20.57 -11.35
N TRP A 464 -5.06 19.82 -11.50
CA TRP A 464 -5.05 18.51 -12.13
C TRP A 464 -5.39 18.63 -13.62
N PHE A 465 -4.63 17.94 -14.48
CA PHE A 465 -4.85 17.92 -15.93
C PHE A 465 -5.25 16.53 -16.42
N GLU A 466 -6.13 16.46 -17.40
CA GLU A 466 -6.42 15.20 -18.09
C GLU A 466 -5.27 14.76 -19.02
N ARG A 467 -5.30 13.49 -19.45
CA ARG A 467 -4.31 12.92 -20.40
C ARG A 467 -4.40 13.55 -21.81
N SER A 468 -5.56 14.08 -22.15
CA SER A 468 -5.85 14.94 -23.30
C SER A 468 -5.20 16.33 -23.11
N GLU A 469 -5.69 17.08 -22.12
CA GLU A 469 -5.30 18.47 -21.83
C GLU A 469 -3.81 18.68 -21.58
N SER A 470 -3.15 17.73 -20.90
CA SER A 470 -1.71 17.82 -20.56
C SER A 470 -0.77 17.87 -21.77
N LYS A 471 -1.28 17.66 -22.99
CA LYS A 471 -0.54 17.87 -24.24
C LYS A 471 -0.64 19.30 -24.77
N ASP A 472 -1.69 20.05 -24.42
CA ASP A 472 -1.88 21.44 -24.84
C ASP A 472 -1.06 22.39 -23.93
N ARG A 473 0.10 22.80 -24.43
CA ARG A 473 1.00 23.74 -23.76
C ARG A 473 0.35 25.10 -23.52
N THR A 474 -0.56 25.54 -24.38
CA THR A 474 -1.24 26.85 -24.29
C THR A 474 -2.28 26.83 -23.19
N LEU A 475 -3.09 25.77 -23.11
CA LEU A 475 -4.03 25.56 -22.00
C LEU A 475 -3.32 25.43 -20.66
N VAL A 476 -2.22 24.67 -20.60
CA VAL A 476 -1.37 24.57 -19.40
C VAL A 476 -0.84 25.95 -19.00
N ALA A 477 -0.17 26.68 -19.89
CA ALA A 477 0.39 28.01 -19.61
C ALA A 477 -0.68 29.00 -19.14
N LYS A 478 -1.87 28.99 -19.75
CA LYS A 478 -3.01 29.82 -19.35
C LYS A 478 -3.48 29.50 -17.93
N ARG A 479 -3.67 28.22 -17.57
CA ARG A 479 -4.06 27.83 -16.20
C ARG A 479 -3.02 28.23 -15.15
N LEU A 480 -1.73 28.07 -15.46
CA LEU A 480 -0.64 28.51 -14.58
C LEU A 480 -0.67 30.02 -14.36
N SER A 481 -0.77 30.80 -15.43
CA SER A 481 -0.83 32.27 -15.39
C SER A 481 -2.03 32.77 -14.56
N SER A 482 -3.23 32.22 -14.79
CA SER A 482 -4.42 32.55 -14.00
C SER A 482 -4.28 32.21 -12.51
N HIS A 483 -3.67 31.07 -12.17
CA HIS A 483 -3.43 30.68 -10.77
C HIS A 483 -2.47 31.63 -10.07
N ILE A 484 -1.37 32.02 -10.73
CA ILE A 484 -0.35 32.95 -10.19
C ILE A 484 -0.91 34.37 -10.03
N SER A 485 -1.76 34.80 -10.96
CA SER A 485 -2.40 36.13 -10.95
C SER A 485 -3.49 36.27 -9.88
N THR A 486 -3.94 35.17 -9.28
CA THR A 486 -4.98 35.17 -8.24
C THR A 486 -4.36 35.42 -6.86
N GLU A 487 -4.75 36.50 -6.21
CA GLU A 487 -4.25 36.84 -4.87
C GLU A 487 -4.58 35.75 -3.83
N ASN A 488 -3.72 35.58 -2.82
CA ASN A 488 -3.83 34.56 -1.76
C ASN A 488 -3.77 33.08 -2.21
N ASN A 489 -3.53 32.78 -3.48
CA ASN A 489 -3.24 31.41 -3.92
C ASN A 489 -1.88 30.93 -3.39
N LEU A 490 -1.79 29.62 -3.10
CA LEU A 490 -0.54 28.99 -2.71
C LEU A 490 0.46 28.96 -3.87
N PRO A 491 1.78 29.05 -3.59
CA PRO A 491 2.82 28.89 -4.61
C PRO A 491 2.69 27.53 -5.29
N ILE A 492 2.90 27.51 -6.61
CA ILE A 492 2.84 26.29 -7.42
C ILE A 492 4.17 25.55 -7.28
N LEU A 493 4.15 24.26 -6.91
CA LEU A 493 5.34 23.40 -6.96
C LEU A 493 5.49 22.73 -8.34
N ILE A 494 6.64 22.92 -8.99
CA ILE A 494 6.98 22.33 -10.29
C ILE A 494 8.34 21.63 -10.22
N PHE A 495 8.41 20.46 -10.86
CA PHE A 495 9.63 19.68 -11.09
C PHE A 495 9.96 19.69 -12.59
N PRO A 496 10.65 20.73 -13.11
CA PRO A 496 10.72 21.02 -14.55
C PRO A 496 11.54 20.03 -15.38
N GLU A 497 12.31 19.13 -14.76
CA GLU A 497 12.89 17.95 -15.42
C GLU A 497 11.79 17.08 -16.09
N GLY A 498 10.63 16.97 -15.45
CA GLY A 498 9.49 16.17 -15.91
C GLY A 498 9.75 14.66 -15.94
N THR A 499 10.75 14.18 -15.20
CA THR A 499 10.99 12.77 -14.85
C THR A 499 11.68 12.73 -13.48
N CYS A 500 11.66 11.59 -12.79
CA CYS A 500 12.55 11.36 -11.65
C CYS A 500 13.93 10.85 -12.14
N ILE A 501 14.99 11.27 -11.44
CA ILE A 501 16.42 11.01 -11.71
C ILE A 501 17.09 10.59 -10.40
N ASN A 502 18.24 9.92 -10.45
CA ASN A 502 18.99 9.64 -9.22
C ASN A 502 19.63 10.90 -8.62
N ASN A 503 20.02 10.76 -7.35
CA ASN A 503 20.48 11.84 -6.47
C ASN A 503 21.89 12.40 -6.81
N THR A 504 22.36 12.19 -8.04
CA THR A 504 23.71 12.60 -8.49
C THR A 504 23.73 13.79 -9.46
N SER A 505 22.59 14.15 -10.06
CA SER A 505 22.53 15.11 -11.17
C SER A 505 21.19 15.84 -11.29
N VAL A 506 21.19 17.02 -11.93
CA VAL A 506 19.99 17.76 -12.36
C VAL A 506 19.91 17.76 -13.88
N MET A 507 18.72 17.58 -14.45
CA MET A 507 18.50 17.59 -15.91
C MET A 507 18.15 18.94 -16.49
N MET A 508 18.21 19.04 -17.82
CA MET A 508 17.62 20.14 -18.58
C MET A 508 16.19 20.44 -18.11
N PHE A 509 15.95 21.68 -17.68
CA PHE A 509 14.65 22.16 -17.23
C PHE A 509 13.76 22.54 -18.42
N LYS A 510 12.50 22.08 -18.40
CA LYS A 510 11.53 22.40 -19.45
C LYS A 510 11.03 23.85 -19.28
N LYS A 511 11.32 24.68 -20.29
CA LYS A 511 11.07 26.14 -20.32
C LYS A 511 9.65 26.60 -19.98
N GLY A 512 8.62 25.76 -20.08
CA GLY A 512 7.21 26.18 -20.00
C GLY A 512 6.80 26.86 -18.68
N SER A 513 7.47 26.59 -17.56
CA SER A 513 7.25 27.33 -16.30
C SER A 513 7.94 28.71 -16.28
N PHE A 514 9.09 28.81 -16.95
CA PHE A 514 9.93 30.01 -17.11
C PHE A 514 9.42 30.95 -18.22
N GLU A 515 8.50 30.47 -19.05
CA GLU A 515 7.70 31.28 -19.99
C GLU A 515 6.51 31.97 -19.30
N VAL A 516 6.00 31.41 -18.19
CA VAL A 516 4.79 31.90 -17.50
C VAL A 516 5.10 32.87 -16.36
N SER A 517 6.21 32.69 -15.64
CA SER A 517 6.58 33.54 -14.50
C SER A 517 7.95 34.17 -14.68
N SER A 518 8.03 35.49 -14.46
CA SER A 518 9.29 36.25 -14.40
C SER A 518 10.06 36.05 -13.10
N VAL A 519 9.43 35.48 -12.07
CA VAL A 519 10.05 35.19 -10.76
C VAL A 519 9.88 33.71 -10.42
N ILE A 520 10.99 33.04 -10.11
CA ILE A 520 11.05 31.63 -9.71
C ILE A 520 11.72 31.53 -8.34
N TYR A 521 11.16 30.71 -7.46
CA TYR A 521 11.76 30.37 -6.16
C TYR A 521 12.46 29.00 -6.30
N PRO A 522 13.80 28.94 -6.36
CA PRO A 522 14.52 27.68 -6.55
C PRO A 522 14.68 26.93 -5.23
N VAL A 523 14.67 25.59 -5.30
CA VAL A 523 14.87 24.70 -4.15
C VAL A 523 15.78 23.56 -4.56
N ALA A 524 16.86 23.36 -3.84
CA ALA A 524 17.72 22.19 -3.98
C ALA A 524 17.34 21.13 -2.94
N ILE A 525 17.21 19.88 -3.38
CA ILE A 525 17.01 18.70 -2.54
C ILE A 525 18.17 17.74 -2.77
N LYS A 526 18.89 17.37 -1.70
CA LYS A 526 19.91 16.31 -1.71
C LYS A 526 19.56 15.26 -0.66
N TYR A 527 19.34 14.02 -1.10
CA TYR A 527 19.19 12.87 -0.21
C TYR A 527 20.56 12.36 0.25
N ASP A 528 20.59 11.76 1.43
CA ASP A 528 21.73 10.97 1.89
C ASP A 528 21.47 9.48 1.58
N PRO A 529 22.10 8.92 0.53
CA PRO A 529 21.81 7.57 0.03
C PRO A 529 22.20 6.47 1.03
N GLN A 530 23.02 6.78 2.06
CA GLN A 530 23.44 5.80 3.07
C GLN A 530 22.25 5.21 3.82
N PHE A 531 21.18 5.97 4.05
CA PHE A 531 20.00 5.50 4.79
C PHE A 531 18.97 4.78 3.91
N GLY A 532 19.03 4.99 2.60
CA GLY A 532 18.12 4.39 1.64
C GLY A 532 18.05 5.18 0.34
N ASP A 533 18.05 4.46 -0.77
CA ASP A 533 17.82 5.06 -2.08
C ASP A 533 16.37 5.56 -2.22
N ALA A 534 16.22 6.85 -2.51
CA ALA A 534 14.95 7.53 -2.73
C ALA A 534 14.50 7.54 -4.21
N PHE A 535 15.40 7.25 -5.15
CA PHE A 535 15.18 7.42 -6.59
C PHE A 535 14.11 6.50 -7.15
N TRP A 536 13.06 7.08 -7.76
CA TRP A 536 12.03 6.27 -8.40
C TRP A 536 12.35 5.96 -9.88
N ASN A 537 12.86 4.75 -10.14
CA ASN A 537 12.86 4.24 -11.51
C ASN A 537 11.46 3.73 -11.92
N SER A 538 10.65 4.67 -12.42
CA SER A 538 9.35 4.47 -13.06
C SER A 538 9.28 3.39 -14.15
N SER A 539 10.41 2.98 -14.75
CA SER A 539 10.47 1.95 -15.79
C SER A 539 10.76 0.55 -15.22
N LYS A 540 11.11 0.44 -13.93
CA LYS A 540 11.41 -0.84 -13.24
C LYS A 540 10.46 -1.13 -12.07
N HIS A 541 9.97 -0.12 -11.37
CA HIS A 541 9.14 -0.28 -10.17
C HIS A 541 7.82 0.49 -10.27
N SER A 542 6.72 -0.13 -9.83
CA SER A 542 5.47 0.58 -9.60
C SER A 542 5.62 1.57 -8.44
N TRP A 543 4.76 2.61 -8.38
CA TRP A 543 4.80 3.57 -7.27
C TRP A 543 4.60 2.89 -5.90
N THR A 544 3.68 1.94 -5.80
CA THR A 544 3.44 1.18 -4.55
C THR A 544 4.65 0.36 -4.14
N GLN A 545 5.31 -0.31 -5.09
CA GLN A 545 6.54 -1.07 -4.84
C GLN A 545 7.68 -0.15 -4.38
N HIS A 546 7.81 1.03 -5.00
CA HIS A 546 8.80 2.05 -4.62
C HIS A 546 8.54 2.62 -3.23
N LEU A 547 7.28 2.93 -2.91
CA LEU A 547 6.89 3.39 -1.58
C LEU A 547 7.23 2.35 -0.50
N LEU A 548 6.99 1.06 -0.75
CA LEU A 548 7.40 -0.03 0.13
C LEU A 548 8.93 -0.15 0.24
N GLN A 549 9.70 0.12 -0.81
CA GLN A 549 11.17 0.17 -0.77
C GLN A 549 11.67 1.34 0.11
N ILE A 550 11.07 2.53 0.03
CA ILE A 550 11.36 3.65 0.94
C ILE A 550 10.98 3.27 2.38
N MET A 551 9.75 2.79 2.60
CA MET A 551 9.24 2.47 3.95
C MET A 551 9.94 1.28 4.61
N SER A 552 10.66 0.44 3.85
CA SER A 552 11.52 -0.63 4.38
C SER A 552 13.03 -0.31 4.35
N SER A 553 13.45 0.91 3.99
CA SER A 553 14.83 1.39 4.12
C SER A 553 15.12 1.86 5.56
N TRP A 554 16.34 2.29 5.89
CA TRP A 554 16.67 2.67 7.28
C TRP A 554 16.01 3.97 7.72
N ALA A 555 16.13 5.02 6.91
CA ALA A 555 15.46 6.30 7.07
C ALA A 555 15.43 7.04 5.72
N LEU A 556 14.55 8.03 5.60
CA LEU A 556 14.61 9.01 4.50
C LEU A 556 15.28 10.28 5.04
N VAL A 557 16.57 10.45 4.74
CA VAL A 557 17.38 11.59 5.20
C VAL A 557 17.70 12.48 4.00
N CYS A 558 17.45 13.78 4.14
CA CYS A 558 17.78 14.75 3.09
C CYS A 558 17.97 16.15 3.66
N ASP A 559 18.66 16.96 2.87
CA ASP A 559 18.82 18.39 3.06
C ASP A 559 18.07 19.13 1.94
N VAL A 560 17.42 20.22 2.34
CA VAL A 560 16.57 21.07 1.49
C VAL A 560 17.00 22.51 1.69
N TRP A 561 17.46 23.16 0.63
CA TRP A 561 17.81 24.58 0.63
C TRP A 561 16.74 25.36 -0.12
N TYR A 562 16.23 26.44 0.48
CA TYR A 562 15.42 27.44 -0.21
C TYR A 562 16.36 28.54 -0.74
N LEU A 563 16.58 28.58 -2.06
CA LEU A 563 17.51 29.52 -2.68
C LEU A 563 16.82 30.89 -2.88
N PRO A 564 17.57 32.01 -2.95
CA PRO A 564 17.01 33.32 -3.20
C PRO A 564 16.12 33.36 -4.45
N PRO A 565 15.02 34.14 -4.46
CA PRO A 565 14.13 34.23 -5.61
C PRO A 565 14.88 34.80 -6.82
N MET A 566 14.86 34.05 -7.92
CA MET A 566 15.53 34.40 -9.16
C MET A 566 14.55 35.09 -10.10
N ILE A 567 14.93 36.28 -10.58
CA ILE A 567 14.16 37.07 -11.54
C ILE A 567 14.77 36.89 -12.93
N ARG A 568 13.92 36.77 -13.96
CA ARG A 568 14.31 36.74 -15.38
C ARG A 568 14.76 38.13 -15.83
N MET A 569 15.90 38.22 -16.50
CA MET A 569 16.43 39.49 -17.04
C MET A 569 15.73 39.87 -18.36
N GLU A 570 15.70 41.16 -18.71
CA GLU A 570 14.94 41.68 -19.86
C GLU A 570 15.33 41.03 -21.20
N ASN A 571 16.62 40.78 -21.41
CA ASN A 571 17.18 40.18 -22.63
C ASN A 571 17.43 38.65 -22.51
N GLU A 572 17.03 38.01 -21.40
CA GLU A 572 17.25 36.58 -21.15
C GLU A 572 16.11 35.75 -21.73
N SER A 573 16.38 34.67 -22.47
CA SER A 573 15.30 33.79 -22.93
C SER A 573 14.76 32.91 -21.80
N ALA A 574 13.56 32.36 -21.96
CA ALA A 574 13.00 31.41 -21.00
C ALA A 574 13.79 30.07 -20.92
N VAL A 575 14.69 29.79 -21.87
CA VAL A 575 15.59 28.64 -21.82
C VAL A 575 16.84 28.99 -21.01
N ASP A 576 17.42 30.17 -21.24
CA ASP A 576 18.62 30.63 -20.51
C ASP A 576 18.30 30.84 -19.03
N PHE A 577 17.13 31.41 -18.73
CA PHE A 577 16.63 31.53 -17.37
C PHE A 577 16.41 30.17 -16.70
N ALA A 578 15.84 29.20 -17.42
CA ALA A 578 15.69 27.83 -16.93
C ALA A 578 17.05 27.17 -16.65
N ASN A 579 18.05 27.39 -17.50
CA ASN A 579 19.41 26.90 -17.34
C ASN A 579 20.13 27.58 -16.16
N ARG A 580 19.99 28.89 -15.97
CA ARG A 580 20.57 29.62 -14.84
C ARG A 580 19.98 29.16 -13.50
N VAL A 581 18.66 28.94 -13.44
CA VAL A 581 17.98 28.37 -12.25
C VAL A 581 18.39 26.91 -12.00
N LYS A 582 18.52 26.10 -13.06
CA LYS A 582 19.02 24.71 -13.00
C LYS A 582 20.44 24.65 -12.43
N SER A 583 21.36 25.44 -12.99
CA SER A 583 22.77 25.47 -12.60
C SER A 583 22.94 25.85 -11.13
N GLU A 584 22.16 26.81 -10.64
CA GLU A 584 22.21 27.28 -9.26
C GLU A 584 21.64 26.25 -8.27
N ILE A 585 20.57 25.54 -8.64
CA ILE A 585 20.09 24.35 -7.88
C ILE A 585 21.14 23.23 -7.86
N ALA A 586 21.78 22.94 -9.00
CA ALA A 586 22.79 21.89 -9.12
C ALA A 586 24.04 22.21 -8.28
N ARG A 587 24.53 23.46 -8.37
CA ARG A 587 25.64 24.01 -7.57
C ARG A 587 25.35 23.90 -6.07
N GLN A 588 24.16 24.30 -5.63
CA GLN A 588 23.79 24.28 -4.22
C GLN A 588 23.55 22.86 -3.67
N GLY A 589 23.07 21.94 -4.50
CA GLY A 589 22.81 20.55 -4.11
C GLY A 589 24.02 19.62 -4.17
N GLY A 590 25.15 20.04 -4.76
CA GLY A 590 26.26 19.12 -5.05
C GLY A 590 25.83 18.04 -6.06
N LEU A 591 25.32 18.49 -7.21
CA LEU A 591 24.75 17.67 -8.28
C LEU A 591 25.42 18.03 -9.60
N VAL A 592 25.68 17.04 -10.46
CA VAL A 592 26.16 17.27 -11.82
C VAL A 592 25.07 17.96 -12.64
N ASP A 593 25.38 19.11 -13.23
CA ASP A 593 24.45 19.79 -14.12
C ASP A 593 24.50 19.16 -15.53
N LEU A 594 23.33 18.88 -16.12
CA LEU A 594 23.20 18.20 -17.41
C LEU A 594 22.42 19.07 -18.42
N GLU A 595 22.88 19.06 -19.68
CA GLU A 595 22.27 19.84 -20.77
C GLU A 595 21.16 19.09 -21.53
N TRP A 596 21.07 17.78 -21.33
CA TRP A 596 20.11 16.89 -22.02
C TRP A 596 18.90 16.53 -21.14
N ASP A 597 17.85 16.01 -21.79
CA ASP A 597 16.51 15.83 -21.19
C ASP A 597 16.14 14.36 -20.92
N GLY A 598 15.06 14.18 -20.14
CA GLY A 598 14.56 12.87 -19.72
C GLY A 598 13.94 12.01 -20.82
N GLY A 599 13.87 12.48 -22.07
CA GLY A 599 13.41 11.72 -23.23
C GLY A 599 14.31 10.53 -23.56
N LEU A 600 15.63 10.67 -23.33
CA LEU A 600 16.62 9.61 -23.53
C LEU A 600 16.40 8.38 -22.64
N LYS A 601 15.59 8.48 -21.57
CA LYS A 601 15.17 7.33 -20.73
C LYS A 601 14.20 6.38 -21.45
N ARG A 602 13.57 6.81 -22.55
CA ARG A 602 12.41 6.12 -23.18
C ARG A 602 12.43 6.07 -24.70
N ALA A 603 13.08 7.02 -25.35
CA ALA A 603 13.27 7.01 -26.79
C ALA A 603 14.44 6.08 -27.15
N ALA A 604 14.29 5.27 -28.20
CA ALA A 604 15.43 4.69 -28.89
C ALA A 604 16.28 5.79 -29.52
N VAL A 605 17.58 5.52 -29.72
CA VAL A 605 18.48 6.40 -30.48
C VAL A 605 17.86 6.69 -31.85
N LYS A 606 17.71 7.97 -32.20
CA LYS A 606 17.14 8.40 -33.49
C LYS A 606 17.89 7.76 -34.65
N GLU A 607 17.19 7.31 -35.68
CA GLU A 607 17.81 6.61 -36.82
C GLU A 607 18.92 7.45 -37.50
N SER A 608 18.75 8.76 -37.61
CA SER A 608 19.77 9.68 -38.12
C SER A 608 21.09 9.68 -37.33
N MET A 609 21.03 9.35 -36.03
CA MET A 609 22.21 9.26 -35.13
C MET A 609 22.87 7.88 -35.21
N LYS A 610 22.16 6.85 -35.69
CA LYS A 610 22.74 5.54 -36.03
C LYS A 610 23.38 5.58 -37.42
N GLY A 611 22.77 6.32 -38.35
CA GLY A 611 23.19 6.42 -39.74
C GLY A 611 24.63 6.85 -39.92
N VAL A 612 25.12 7.84 -39.14
CA VAL A 612 26.51 8.32 -39.27
C VAL A 612 27.55 7.23 -38.91
N PRO A 613 27.50 6.56 -37.74
CA PRO A 613 28.36 5.40 -37.47
C PRO A 613 28.19 4.23 -38.47
N GLN A 614 26.96 3.97 -38.94
CA GLN A 614 26.69 2.91 -39.92
C GLN A 614 27.28 3.23 -41.30
N GLU A 615 27.23 4.49 -41.73
CA GLU A 615 27.86 4.97 -42.96
C GLU A 615 29.39 4.92 -42.84
N GLN A 616 29.95 5.33 -41.69
CA GLN A 616 31.38 5.22 -41.42
C GLN A 616 31.87 3.77 -41.49
N TYR A 617 31.11 2.82 -40.92
CA TYR A 617 31.39 1.37 -41.03
C TYR A 617 31.24 0.86 -42.47
N SER A 618 30.16 1.25 -43.17
CA SER A 618 29.94 0.88 -44.57
C SER A 618 31.04 1.38 -45.50
N ASN A 619 31.57 2.58 -45.27
CA ASN A 619 32.66 3.18 -46.05
C ASN A 619 34.05 2.58 -45.73
N ILE A 620 34.14 1.59 -44.83
CA ILE A 620 35.32 0.73 -44.62
C ILE A 620 35.13 -0.62 -45.35
N LEU A 621 33.88 -1.10 -45.45
CA LEU A 621 33.54 -2.33 -46.18
C LEU A 621 33.42 -2.17 -47.71
N LYS A 622 33.36 -0.93 -48.21
CA LYS A 622 33.36 -0.65 -49.65
C LYS A 622 34.76 -0.79 -50.22
N VAL A 623 35.03 -1.95 -50.81
CA VAL A 623 36.04 -2.10 -51.86
C VAL A 623 35.44 -1.55 -53.15
N ASP A 624 36.14 -0.60 -53.80
CA ASP A 624 35.86 -0.10 -55.15
C ASP A 624 36.51 -1.00 -56.21
#